data_AF-A0A8T3V6C1-F1
#
_entry.id   AF-A0A8T3V6C1-F1
#
_cell.length_a   1.000
_cell.length_b   1.000
_cell.length_c   1.000
_cell.angle_alpha   90.00
_cell.angle_beta   90.00
_cell.angle_gamma   90.00
#
_symmetry.space_group_name_H-M   'P 1'
#
loop_
_entity.id
_entity.type
_entity.pdbx_description
1 polymer ?
#
loop_
_entity_poly.entity_id
_entity_poly.type
_entity_poly.pdbx_seq_one_letter_code
_entity_poly.pdbx_strand_id
1 'polypeptide(L)'
;MKLEEIKHPELKNHINMIYMHSENQNQEAIDKTESEIKEYIKDKHFIISVEDSKPVKIPYANDGEYIVPIFTDKQEYINGMQYFSFNVMDENKDYVIEKLDYFKKLKEDPNFLGYIVNIARVSYILNTSLI
;
A
#
# COMPACT_ATOMS: atom_id res chain seq x y z
N MET A 1 7.46 1.54 17.42
CA MET A 1 8.36 1.18 16.31
C MET A 1 8.82 2.48 15.65
N LYS A 2 10.04 2.54 15.12
CA LYS A 2 10.57 3.72 14.43
C LYS A 2 10.49 3.52 12.91
N LEU A 3 10.38 4.62 12.15
CA LEU A 3 10.34 4.58 10.68
C LEU A 3 11.55 3.83 10.08
N GLU A 4 12.74 4.00 10.67
CA GLU A 4 13.99 3.41 10.20
C GLU A 4 14.03 1.87 10.32
N GLU A 5 13.15 1.30 11.15
CA GLU A 5 13.06 -0.14 11.41
C GLU A 5 12.18 -0.86 10.39
N ILE A 6 11.32 -0.13 9.66
CA ILE A 6 10.44 -0.69 8.65
C ILE A 6 11.16 -0.84 7.32
N LYS A 7 11.27 -2.10 6.86
CA LYS A 7 11.85 -2.47 5.56
C LYS A 7 11.16 -3.73 5.03
N HIS A 8 10.57 -3.66 3.83
CA HIS A 8 9.99 -4.83 3.14
C HIS A 8 10.65 -5.13 1.79
N PRO A 9 11.94 -5.49 1.74
CA PRO A 9 12.62 -5.85 0.49
C PRO A 9 11.99 -7.08 -0.18
N GLU A 10 11.52 -8.04 0.60
CA GLU A 10 10.83 -9.24 0.10
C GLU A 10 9.53 -8.89 -0.63
N LEU A 11 8.68 -8.02 -0.04
CA LEU A 11 7.47 -7.56 -0.70
C LEU A 11 7.76 -6.86 -2.03
N LYS A 12 8.79 -6.00 -2.06
CA LYS A 12 9.22 -5.34 -3.31
C LYS A 12 9.65 -6.36 -4.37
N ASN A 13 10.35 -7.40 -3.95
CA ASN A 13 10.74 -8.48 -4.85
C ASN A 13 9.52 -9.20 -5.42
N HIS A 14 8.54 -9.58 -4.58
CA HIS A 14 7.31 -10.20 -5.06
C HIS A 14 6.53 -9.31 -6.02
N ILE A 15 6.41 -8.01 -5.74
CA ILE A 15 5.79 -7.05 -6.64
C ILE A 15 6.49 -7.03 -8.01
N ASN A 16 7.82 -7.02 -8.03
CA ASN A 16 8.58 -7.09 -9.29
C ASN A 16 8.35 -8.42 -10.03
N MET A 17 8.24 -9.54 -9.30
CA MET A 17 7.93 -10.84 -9.91
C MET A 17 6.53 -10.83 -10.55
N ILE A 18 5.51 -10.25 -9.90
CA ILE A 18 4.18 -10.08 -10.49
C ILE A 18 4.26 -9.33 -11.83
N TYR A 19 5.00 -8.22 -11.86
CA TYR A 19 5.22 -7.45 -13.09
C TYR A 19 5.85 -8.32 -14.19
N MET A 20 6.95 -9.02 -13.88
CA MET A 20 7.63 -9.90 -14.84
C MET A 20 6.75 -11.07 -15.32
N HIS A 21 5.97 -11.69 -14.44
CA HIS A 21 5.06 -12.77 -14.80
C HIS A 21 3.90 -12.28 -15.66
N SER A 22 3.44 -11.05 -15.42
CA SER A 22 2.40 -10.39 -16.23
C SER A 22 2.89 -10.10 -17.65
N GLU A 23 4.13 -9.62 -17.82
CA GLU A 23 4.74 -9.43 -19.15
C GLU A 23 4.84 -10.75 -19.94
N ASN A 24 4.99 -11.87 -19.24
CA ASN A 24 5.07 -13.21 -19.82
C ASN A 24 3.70 -13.93 -19.90
N GLN A 25 2.60 -13.27 -19.53
CA GLN A 25 1.25 -13.85 -19.48
C GLN A 25 1.16 -15.15 -18.67
N ASN A 26 2.00 -15.30 -17.63
CA ASN A 26 2.09 -16.51 -16.82
C ASN A 26 1.20 -16.40 -15.58
N GLN A 27 -0.09 -16.69 -15.76
CA GLN A 27 -1.08 -16.56 -14.70
C GLN A 27 -0.79 -17.45 -13.48
N GLU A 28 -0.31 -18.69 -13.69
CA GLU A 28 0.01 -19.60 -12.58
C GLU A 28 1.10 -19.02 -11.66
N ALA A 29 2.12 -18.41 -12.24
CA ALA A 29 3.19 -17.77 -11.47
C ALA A 29 2.72 -16.49 -10.77
N ILE A 30 1.78 -15.75 -11.36
CA ILE A 30 1.14 -14.59 -10.74
C ILE A 30 0.37 -15.05 -9.49
N ASP A 31 -0.55 -16.02 -9.63
CA ASP A 31 -1.39 -16.51 -8.54
C ASP A 31 -0.56 -17.06 -7.38
N LYS A 32 0.55 -17.75 -7.69
CA LYS A 32 1.51 -18.21 -6.69
C LYS A 32 2.16 -17.03 -5.95
N THR A 33 2.66 -16.04 -6.69
CA THR A 33 3.32 -14.88 -6.10
C THR A 33 2.35 -14.04 -5.27
N GLU A 34 1.09 -13.93 -5.69
CA GLU A 34 0.02 -13.28 -4.91
C GLU A 34 -0.25 -14.00 -3.59
N SER A 35 -0.22 -15.33 -3.59
CA SER A 35 -0.35 -16.14 -2.37
C SER A 35 0.83 -15.91 -1.42
N GLU A 36 2.06 -15.79 -1.94
CA GLU A 36 3.25 -15.45 -1.16
C GLU A 36 3.15 -14.04 -0.57
N ILE A 37 2.65 -13.05 -1.34
CA ILE A 37 2.38 -11.70 -0.85
C ILE A 37 1.36 -11.73 0.29
N LYS A 38 0.24 -12.45 0.12
CA LYS A 38 -0.82 -12.57 1.13
C LYS A 38 -0.30 -13.14 2.44
N GLU A 39 0.50 -14.20 2.37
CA GLU A 39 1.14 -14.77 3.56
C GLU A 39 2.13 -13.80 4.20
N TYR A 40 2.93 -13.12 3.38
CA TYR A 40 3.89 -12.13 3.85
C TYR A 40 3.23 -10.99 4.62
N ILE A 41 2.21 -10.33 4.07
CA ILE A 41 1.66 -9.09 4.64
C ILE A 41 0.90 -9.28 5.94
N LYS A 42 0.37 -10.47 6.20
CA LYS A 42 -0.52 -10.79 7.34
C LYS A 42 0.05 -10.37 8.70
N ASP A 43 1.37 -10.52 8.88
CA ASP A 43 2.04 -10.26 10.17
C ASP A 43 3.03 -9.10 10.12
N LYS A 44 2.99 -8.30 9.05
CA LYS A 44 3.93 -7.20 8.83
C LYS A 44 3.30 -5.86 9.18
N HIS A 45 4.14 -4.97 9.70
CA HIS A 45 3.75 -3.60 10.00
C HIS A 45 4.21 -2.72 8.86
N PHE A 46 3.35 -1.81 8.43
CA PHE A 46 3.61 -0.86 7.37
C PHE A 46 3.56 0.55 7.91
N ILE A 47 4.22 1.46 7.23
CA ILE A 47 4.03 2.89 7.47
C ILE A 47 2.77 3.28 6.72
N ILE A 48 1.78 3.82 7.44
CA ILE A 48 0.50 4.24 6.88
C ILE A 48 0.32 5.71 7.17
N SER A 49 0.08 6.52 6.13
CA SER A 49 -0.22 7.94 6.32
C SER A 49 -1.61 8.14 6.89
N VAL A 50 -1.71 9.04 7.86
CA VAL A 50 -2.96 9.36 8.55
C VAL A 50 -3.17 10.87 8.65
N GLU A 51 -4.43 11.26 8.72
CA GLU A 51 -4.92 12.62 8.93
C GLU A 51 -6.10 12.51 9.89
N ASP A 52 -6.09 13.26 10.99
CA ASP A 52 -7.10 13.15 12.07
C ASP A 52 -7.36 11.71 12.56
N SER A 53 -6.28 10.94 12.75
CA SER A 53 -6.32 9.52 13.15
C SER A 53 -7.02 8.58 12.15
N LYS A 54 -7.32 9.05 10.93
CA LYS A 54 -7.89 8.25 9.85
C LYS A 54 -6.85 8.04 8.76
N PRO A 55 -6.87 6.90 8.05
CA PRO A 55 -5.95 6.69 6.95
C PRO A 55 -6.23 7.69 5.84
N VAL A 56 -5.17 8.25 5.27
CA VAL A 56 -5.28 9.11 4.08
C VAL A 56 -5.92 8.29 2.96
N LYS A 57 -6.93 8.85 2.31
CA LYS A 57 -7.62 8.24 1.17
C LYS A 57 -7.21 8.95 -0.11
N ILE A 58 -6.75 8.19 -1.09
CA ILE A 58 -6.43 8.71 -2.43
C ILE A 58 -7.57 8.30 -3.36
N PRO A 59 -8.28 9.25 -3.98
CA PRO A 59 -9.27 8.95 -5.01
C PRO A 59 -8.66 8.11 -6.14
N TYR A 60 -9.38 7.09 -6.61
CA TYR A 60 -8.89 6.18 -7.65
C TYR A 60 -10.00 5.79 -8.63
N ALA A 61 -9.72 5.87 -9.94
CA ALA A 61 -10.62 5.52 -11.04
C ALA A 61 -11.95 6.30 -11.13
N ASN A 62 -12.93 6.02 -10.26
CA ASN A 62 -14.32 6.54 -10.35
C ASN A 62 -14.72 7.43 -9.16
N ASP A 63 -15.93 8.00 -9.22
CA ASP A 63 -16.52 8.81 -8.15
C ASP A 63 -16.72 7.98 -6.87
N GLY A 64 -15.88 8.27 -5.86
CA GLY A 64 -15.97 7.74 -4.50
C GLY A 64 -15.02 6.57 -4.20
N GLU A 65 -14.48 5.90 -5.22
CA GLU A 65 -13.48 4.83 -5.06
C GLU A 65 -12.15 5.40 -4.54
N TYR A 66 -11.52 4.66 -3.62
CA TYR A 66 -10.27 5.10 -3.02
C TYR A 66 -9.33 3.95 -2.66
N ILE A 67 -8.05 4.30 -2.58
CA ILE A 67 -6.96 3.47 -2.07
C ILE A 67 -6.32 4.14 -0.87
N VAL A 68 -5.68 3.35 -0.01
CA VAL A 68 -4.91 3.85 1.12
C VAL A 68 -3.42 3.64 0.86
N PRO A 69 -2.59 4.70 0.93
CA PRO A 69 -1.16 4.58 0.68
C PRO A 69 -0.47 3.91 1.86
N ILE A 70 0.37 2.93 1.54
CA ILE A 70 1.29 2.30 2.49
C ILE A 70 2.71 2.40 1.96
N PHE A 71 3.66 2.48 2.88
CA PHE A 71 5.08 2.60 2.55
C PHE A 71 5.86 1.46 3.18
N THR A 72 6.80 0.94 2.39
CA THR A 72 7.57 -0.24 2.80
C THR A 72 8.91 0.09 3.44
N ASP A 73 9.30 1.37 3.42
CA ASP A 73 10.43 1.90 4.15
C ASP A 73 10.32 3.42 4.32
N LYS A 74 11.22 3.98 5.13
CA LYS A 74 11.30 5.42 5.41
C LYS A 74 11.49 6.27 4.15
N GLN A 75 12.28 5.82 3.18
CA GLN A 75 12.56 6.62 1.98
C GLN A 75 11.29 6.73 1.11
N GLU A 76 10.54 5.64 0.98
CA GLU A 76 9.25 5.65 0.30
C GLU A 76 8.25 6.58 0.98
N TYR A 77 8.20 6.57 2.32
CA TYR A 77 7.35 7.50 3.06
C TYR A 77 7.71 8.96 2.76
N ILE A 78 9.00 9.32 2.83
CA ILE A 78 9.48 10.68 2.53
C ILE A 78 9.07 11.10 1.11
N ASN A 79 9.27 10.21 0.13
CA ASN A 79 8.89 10.48 -1.26
C ASN A 79 7.37 10.63 -1.41
N GLY A 80 6.59 9.83 -0.67
CA GLY A 80 5.13 9.94 -0.63
C GLY A 80 4.65 11.28 -0.05
N MET A 81 5.29 11.76 1.01
CA MET A 81 4.97 13.07 1.59
C MET A 81 5.26 14.21 0.60
N GLN A 82 6.37 14.13 -0.13
CA GLN A 82 6.66 15.08 -1.21
C GLN A 82 5.60 15.05 -2.31
N TYR A 83 5.17 13.85 -2.71
CA TYR A 83 4.08 13.68 -3.68
C TYR A 83 2.78 14.35 -3.20
N PHE A 84 2.39 14.18 -1.93
CA PHE A 84 1.19 14.83 -1.38
C PHE A 84 1.29 16.35 -1.39
N SER A 85 2.44 16.90 -1.01
CA SER A 85 2.67 18.34 -1.01
C SER A 85 2.53 18.94 -2.42
N PHE A 86 3.08 18.29 -3.45
CA PHE A 86 2.94 18.75 -4.83
C PHE A 86 1.51 18.68 -5.39
N ASN A 87 0.67 17.78 -4.86
CA ASN A 87 -0.71 17.60 -5.31
C ASN A 87 -1.73 18.33 -4.43
N VAL A 88 -1.29 19.32 -3.64
CA VAL A 88 -2.15 20.14 -2.77
C VAL A 88 -2.98 19.30 -1.80
N MET A 89 -2.47 18.12 -1.42
CA MET A 89 -3.01 17.31 -0.33
C MET A 89 -2.30 17.69 0.98
N ASP A 90 -2.05 18.98 1.20
CA ASP A 90 -0.91 19.47 2.00
C ASP A 90 -1.23 19.73 3.50
N GLU A 91 -2.33 19.20 4.03
CA GLU A 91 -2.65 19.40 5.45
C GLU A 91 -2.22 18.21 6.32
N ASN A 92 -1.41 18.50 7.35
CA ASN A 92 -1.11 17.72 8.57
C ASN A 92 -1.17 16.17 8.47
N LYS A 93 -0.44 15.59 7.52
CA LYS A 93 -0.29 14.13 7.41
C LYS A 93 0.76 13.65 8.39
N ASP A 94 0.33 12.83 9.34
CA ASP A 94 1.21 12.06 10.22
C ASP A 94 1.32 10.62 9.69
N TYR A 95 2.00 9.75 10.44
CA TYR A 95 2.08 8.34 10.15
C TYR A 95 1.77 7.49 11.38
N VAL A 96 1.26 6.30 11.12
CA VAL A 96 1.26 5.20 12.08
C VAL A 96 2.05 4.03 11.52
N ILE A 97 2.60 3.19 12.41
CA ILE A 97 3.27 1.95 12.02
C ILE A 97 2.43 0.80 12.55
N GLU A 98 1.65 0.20 11.66
CA GLU A 98 0.60 -0.74 12.04
C GLU A 98 0.43 -1.86 11.00
N LYS A 99 -0.21 -2.96 11.42
CA LYS A 99 -0.65 -4.00 10.49
C LYS A 99 -1.79 -3.50 9.62
N LEU A 100 -1.98 -4.08 8.43
CA LEU A 100 -3.06 -3.71 7.51
C LEU A 100 -4.47 -3.94 8.09
N ASP A 101 -4.61 -4.83 9.07
CA ASP A 101 -5.87 -5.07 9.79
C ASP A 101 -6.21 -3.99 10.84
N TYR A 102 -5.29 -3.05 11.13
CA TYR A 102 -5.55 -1.96 12.06
C TYR A 102 -6.80 -1.16 11.67
N PHE A 103 -6.97 -0.92 10.36
CA PHE A 103 -8.14 -0.26 9.79
C PHE A 103 -9.18 -1.25 9.25
N LYS A 104 -9.49 -2.33 9.98
CA LYS A 104 -10.43 -3.40 9.54
C LYS A 104 -11.76 -2.92 8.94
N LYS A 105 -12.31 -1.80 9.42
CA LYS A 105 -13.56 -1.22 8.92
C LYS A 105 -13.47 -0.75 7.46
N LEU A 106 -12.28 -0.46 6.94
CA LEU A 106 -12.10 -0.14 5.52
C LEU A 106 -12.50 -1.31 4.62
N LYS A 107 -12.26 -2.55 5.05
CA LYS A 107 -12.64 -3.76 4.29
C LYS A 107 -14.16 -3.94 4.15
N GLU A 108 -14.94 -3.23 4.96
CA GLU A 108 -16.41 -3.23 4.90
C GLU A 108 -16.94 -2.15 3.94
N ASP A 109 -16.10 -1.19 3.53
CA ASP A 109 -16.46 -0.11 2.62
C ASP A 109 -16.35 -0.59 1.17
N PRO A 110 -17.46 -0.62 0.40
CA PRO A 110 -17.43 -1.09 -0.99
C PRO A 110 -16.57 -0.22 -1.91
N ASN A 111 -16.28 1.02 -1.50
CA ASN A 111 -15.44 1.94 -2.27
C ASN A 111 -13.93 1.79 -1.97
N PHE A 112 -13.56 0.95 -0.99
CA PHE A 112 -12.17 0.68 -0.67
C PHE A 112 -11.59 -0.37 -1.62
N LEU A 113 -10.67 0.04 -2.50
CA LEU A 113 -10.08 -0.84 -3.50
C LEU A 113 -8.84 -1.61 -2.98
N GLY A 114 -8.24 -1.14 -1.89
CA GLY A 114 -7.07 -1.76 -1.28
C GLY A 114 -5.98 -0.77 -0.90
N TYR A 115 -4.79 -1.30 -0.65
CA TYR A 115 -3.61 -0.52 -0.28
C TYR A 115 -2.68 -0.32 -1.47
N ILE A 116 -2.22 0.91 -1.70
CA ILE A 116 -1.22 1.19 -2.73
C ILE A 116 0.16 1.29 -2.12
N VAL A 117 1.06 0.44 -2.61
CA VAL A 117 2.46 0.46 -2.23
C VAL A 117 3.18 1.52 -3.06
N ASN A 118 3.88 2.43 -2.37
CA ASN A 118 4.72 3.45 -3.00
C ASN A 118 3.96 4.34 -3.99
N ILE A 119 3.05 5.17 -3.46
CA ILE A 119 2.21 6.09 -4.24
C ILE A 119 3.03 7.01 -5.17
N ALA A 120 4.24 7.41 -4.76
CA ALA A 120 5.11 8.28 -5.55
C ALA A 120 5.61 7.64 -6.86
N ARG A 121 5.56 6.31 -6.97
CA ARG A 121 5.95 5.57 -8.17
C ARG A 121 4.85 4.63 -8.69
N VAL A 122 3.63 4.70 -8.11
CA VAL A 122 2.45 3.89 -8.42
C VAL A 122 2.82 2.42 -8.70
N SER A 123 3.40 1.75 -7.70
CA SER A 123 4.10 0.48 -7.97
C SER A 123 3.19 -0.74 -7.97
N TYR A 124 2.19 -0.80 -7.08
CA TYR A 124 1.32 -1.98 -6.96
C TYR A 124 0.14 -1.70 -6.04
N ILE A 125 -1.06 -2.23 -6.37
CA ILE A 125 -2.23 -2.19 -5.48
C ILE A 125 -2.42 -3.58 -4.86
N LEU A 126 -2.24 -3.67 -3.55
CA LEU A 126 -2.69 -4.79 -2.74
C LEU A 126 -4.22 -4.71 -2.66
N ASN A 127 -4.91 -5.39 -3.56
CA ASN A 127 -6.36 -5.40 -3.61
C ASN A 127 -6.96 -6.12 -2.39
N THR A 128 -8.26 -5.95 -2.17
CA THR A 128 -8.96 -6.51 -1.00
C THR A 128 -8.97 -8.03 -0.92
N SER A 129 -8.72 -8.78 -1.99
CA SER A 129 -8.65 -10.25 -1.94
C SER A 129 -7.36 -10.77 -1.29
N LEU A 130 -6.31 -9.95 -1.30
CA LEU A 130 -5.01 -10.25 -0.70
C LEU A 130 -4.96 -9.97 0.80
N ILE A 131 -5.92 -9.20 1.35
CA ILE A 131 -5.85 -8.64 2.71
C ILE A 131 -6.83 -9.35 3.65
#